data_AF-A0A944RNB5-F1
#
_entry.id   AF-A0A944RNB5-F1
#
_cell.length_a   1.000
_cell.length_b   1.000
_cell.length_c   1.000
_cell.angle_alpha   90.00
_cell.angle_beta   90.00
_cell.angle_gamma   90.00
#
_symmetry.space_group_name_H-M   'P 1'
#
loop_
_entity.id
_entity.type
_entity.pdbx_description
1 polymer ?
#
loop_
_entity_poly.entity_id
_entity_poly.type
_entity_poly.pdbx_seq_one_letter_code
_entity_poly.pdbx_strand_id
1 'polypeptide(L)' 'MKFDDKTLKRADFCKNKCPVCKQARKNGKGVLYFLVKIESKICPYCRAYEKVYGKPAFE' A
#
# COMPACT_ATOMS: atom_id res chain seq x y z
N MET A 1 10.85 9.19 14.68
CA MET A 1 11.25 8.47 13.45
C MET A 1 11.27 9.45 12.29
N LYS A 2 12.44 9.77 11.71
CA LYS A 2 12.53 10.52 10.45
C LYS A 2 12.56 9.49 9.32
N PHE A 3 11.45 9.29 8.62
CA PHE A 3 11.44 8.51 7.39
C PHE A 3 12.01 9.39 6.25
N ASP A 4 12.86 8.81 5.41
CA ASP A 4 13.43 9.49 4.24
C ASP A 4 12.32 10.05 3.33
N ASP A 5 12.49 11.25 2.79
CA ASP A 5 11.53 11.91 1.88
C ASP A 5 11.08 11.01 0.72
N LYS A 6 11.98 10.13 0.23
CA LYS A 6 11.64 9.16 -0.81
C LYS A 6 10.65 8.11 -0.31
N THR A 7 10.74 7.70 0.95
CA THR A 7 9.83 6.73 1.58
C THR A 7 8.44 7.34 1.74
N LEU A 8 8.36 8.61 2.15
CA LEU A 8 7.11 9.35 2.26
C LEU A 8 6.43 9.51 0.89
N LYS A 9 7.17 9.93 -0.15
CA LYS A 9 6.64 10.02 -1.52
C LYS A 9 6.16 8.68 -2.07
N ARG A 10 6.88 7.59 -1.78
CA ARG A 10 6.48 6.23 -2.20
C ARG A 10 5.20 5.77 -1.50
N ALA A 11 5.07 6.06 -0.21
CA ALA A 11 3.87 5.75 0.55
C ALA A 11 2.65 6.54 0.01
N ASP A 12 2.81 7.84 -0.26
CA ASP A 12 1.73 8.64 -0.84
C ASP A 12 1.33 8.17 -2.25
N PHE A 13 2.33 7.81 -3.07
CA PHE A 13 2.11 7.19 -4.38
C PHE A 13 1.36 5.87 -4.27
N CYS A 14 1.71 5.02 -3.30
CA CYS A 14 0.99 3.76 -3.06
C CYS A 14 -0.48 3.99 -2.75
N LYS A 15 -0.77 5.02 -1.95
CA LYS A 15 -2.13 5.39 -1.54
C LYS A 15 -2.95 6.01 -2.68
N ASN A 16 -2.34 6.89 -3.46
CA ASN A 16 -3.07 7.72 -4.45
C ASN A 16 -2.98 7.20 -5.88
N LYS A 17 -1.84 6.62 -6.27
CA LYS A 17 -1.53 6.28 -7.67
C LYS A 17 -1.66 4.79 -7.99
N CYS A 18 -1.68 3.90 -7.01
CA CYS A 18 -1.87 2.47 -7.28
C CYS A 18 -3.38 2.16 -7.38
N PRO A 19 -3.94 1.97 -8.60
CA PRO A 19 -5.36 1.68 -8.76
C PRO A 19 -5.73 0.35 -8.11
N VAL A 20 -4.80 -0.61 -8.05
CA VAL A 20 -5.03 -1.93 -7.46
C VAL A 20 -5.20 -1.82 -5.94
N CYS A 21 -4.29 -1.12 -5.24
CA CYS A 21 -4.42 -0.90 -3.80
C CYS A 21 -5.66 -0.08 -3.45
N LYS A 22 -5.97 0.96 -4.25
CA LYS A 22 -7.19 1.77 -4.09
C LYS A 22 -8.45 0.94 -4.28
N GLN A 23 -8.48 0.08 -5.30
CA GLN A 23 -9.61 -0.79 -5.61
C GLN A 23 -9.76 -1.88 -4.55
N ALA A 24 -8.67 -2.47 -4.05
CA ALA A 24 -8.68 -3.42 -2.95
C ALA A 24 -9.21 -2.79 -1.65
N ARG A 25 -8.78 -1.57 -1.33
CA ARG A 25 -9.28 -0.79 -0.18
C ARG A 25 -10.77 -0.44 -0.32
N LYS A 26 -11.20 -0.10 -1.54
CA LYS A 26 -12.61 0.24 -1.85
C LYS A 26 -13.53 -0.98 -1.81
N ASN A 27 -13.09 -2.13 -2.32
CA ASN A 27 -13.92 -3.34 -2.34
C ASN A 27 -13.90 -4.08 -1.00
N GLY A 28 -12.77 -4.07 -0.28
CA GLY A 28 -12.59 -4.68 1.05
C GLY A 28 -12.87 -6.18 1.14
N LYS A 29 -13.28 -6.82 0.05
CA LYS A 29 -13.86 -8.17 -0.03
C LYS A 29 -13.62 -8.74 -1.44
N GLY A 30 -13.17 -9.99 -1.55
CA GLY A 30 -13.03 -10.72 -2.83
C GLY A 30 -11.58 -11.03 -3.26
N VAL A 31 -11.44 -11.68 -4.42
CA VAL A 31 -10.15 -12.19 -4.95
C VAL A 31 -9.11 -11.08 -5.15
N LEU A 32 -9.54 -9.87 -5.53
CA LEU A 32 -8.68 -8.70 -5.65
C LEU A 32 -8.03 -8.27 -4.32
N TYR A 33 -8.75 -8.39 -3.21
CA TYR A 33 -8.19 -8.09 -1.88
C TYR A 33 -7.10 -9.12 -1.51
N PHE A 34 -7.33 -10.39 -1.82
CA PHE A 34 -6.35 -11.46 -1.58
C PHE A 34 -5.11 -11.32 -2.48
N LEU A 35 -5.29 -10.97 -3.75
CA LEU A 35 -4.20 -10.67 -4.68
C LEU A 35 -3.36 -9.48 -4.20
N VAL A 36 -3.98 -8.37 -3.81
CA VAL A 36 -3.26 -7.21 -3.25
C VAL A 36 -2.57 -7.57 -1.93
N LYS A 37 -3.16 -8.39 -1.08
CA LYS A 37 -2.52 -8.84 0.16
C LYS A 37 -1.21 -9.60 -0.12
N ILE A 38 -1.16 -10.39 -1.19
CA ILE A 38 0.06 -11.08 -1.63
C ILE A 38 1.01 -10.09 -2.31
N GLU A 39 0.53 -9.27 -3.23
CA GLU A 39 1.34 -8.30 -3.98
C GLU A 39 1.96 -7.23 -3.07
N SER A 40 1.27 -6.86 -1.99
CA SER A 40 1.74 -5.95 -0.95
C SER A 40 3.04 -6.41 -0.28
N LYS A 41 3.29 -7.72 -0.21
CA LYS A 41 4.55 -8.26 0.34
C LYS A 41 5.74 -8.10 -0.61
N ILE A 42 5.48 -8.00 -1.91
CA ILE A 42 6.51 -7.90 -2.96
C ILE A 42 6.72 -6.43 -3.36
N CYS A 43 5.67 -5.61 -3.29
CA CYS A 43 5.71 -4.22 -3.73
C CYS A 43 6.52 -3.33 -2.76
N PRO A 44 7.61 -2.68 -3.21
CA PRO A 44 8.42 -1.81 -2.37
C PRO A 44 7.67 -0.56 -1.90
N TYR A 45 6.59 -0.19 -2.58
CA TYR A 45 5.73 0.95 -2.22
C TYR A 45 4.78 0.59 -1.08
N CYS A 46 4.15 -0.59 -1.10
CA CYS A 46 3.34 -1.07 0.01
C CYS A 46 4.15 -1.21 1.29
N ARG A 47 5.38 -1.73 1.19
CA ARG A 47 6.30 -1.84 2.33
C ARG A 47 6.73 -0.48 2.89
N ALA A 48 6.87 0.53 2.02
CA ALA A 48 7.11 1.91 2.45
C ALA A 48 5.87 2.50 3.14
N TYR A 49 4.67 2.23 2.62
CA TYR A 49 3.41 2.62 3.23
C TYR A 49 3.22 2.00 4.62
N GLU A 50 3.43 0.69 4.76
CA GLU A 50 3.38 -0.01 6.04
C GLU A 50 4.39 0.53 7.04
N LYS A 51 5.60 0.88 6.59
CA LYS A 51 6.60 1.53 7.46
C LYS A 51 6.18 2.91 7.94
N VAL A 52 5.63 3.74 7.05
CA VAL A 52 5.28 5.14 7.35
C VAL A 52 3.97 5.25 8.15
N TYR A 53 2.94 4.52 7.72
CA TYR A 53 1.60 4.60 8.28
C TYR A 53 1.33 3.55 9.35
N GLY A 54 2.16 2.51 9.46
CA GLY A 54 1.96 1.41 10.42
C GLY A 54 0.78 0.51 10.08
N LYS A 55 0.21 0.63 8.87
CA LYS A 55 -0.98 -0.12 8.43
C LYS A 55 -0.76 -0.68 7.02
N PRO A 56 -1.36 -1.84 6.68
CA PRO A 56 -1.33 -2.35 5.33
C PRO A 56 -1.96 -1.37 4.34
N ALA A 57 -1.41 -1.29 3.12
CA ALA A 57 -1.94 -0.39 2.08
C ALA A 57 -3.39 -0.72 1.65
N PHE A 58 -3.84 -1.93 1.97
CA PHE A 58 -5.15 -2.48 1.64
C PHE A 58 -6.18 -2.44 2.77
N GLU A 59 -5.80 -1.90 3.93
CA GLU A 59 -6.70 -1.74 5.10
C GLU A 59 -7.42 -0.39 5.09
#